data_AF-A0A3C2CKI5-F1
#
_entry.id   AF-A0A3C2CKI5-F1
#
_cell.length_a   1.000
_cell.length_b   1.000
_cell.length_c   1.000
_cell.angle_alpha   90.00
_cell.angle_beta   90.00
_cell.angle_gamma   90.00
#
_symmetry.space_group_name_H-M   'P 1'
#
loop_
_entity.id
_entity.type
_entity.pdbx_description
1 polymer ?
#
loop_
_entity_poly.entity_id
_entity_poly.type
_entity_poly.pdbx_seq_one_letter_code
_entity_poly.pdbx_strand_id
1 'polypeptide(L)'
;KIYAEILGGASNADAHHITAPSPGGLGAKKCIELALEDSGITSDSVGYINAHGTSTPLNDLGEAQAINSVFGADGPLVSSTKGITGHTLGAAGAIEAV
;
A
#
# COMPACT_ATOMS: atom_id res chain seq x y z
N LYS A 1 21.99 16.15 -3.99
CA LYS A 1 21.54 15.66 -2.66
C LYS A 1 20.76 14.38 -2.90
N ILE A 2 21.01 13.31 -2.15
CA ILE A 2 20.22 12.08 -2.22
C ILE A 2 19.09 12.22 -1.19
N TYR A 3 17.84 11.97 -1.61
CA TYR A 3 16.65 12.15 -0.76
C TYR A 3 16.22 10.83 -0.10
N ALA A 4 16.20 9.75 -0.87
CA ALA A 4 15.86 8.40 -0.42
C ALA A 4 16.47 7.37 -1.39
N GLU A 5 16.38 6.10 -1.00
CA GLU A 5 16.72 4.93 -1.80
C GLU A 5 15.48 4.03 -1.93
N ILE A 6 15.25 3.48 -3.12
CA ILE A 6 14.19 2.50 -3.35
C ILE A 6 14.79 1.13 -3.13
N LEU A 7 14.42 0.48 -2.02
CA LEU A 7 14.95 -0.84 -1.67
C LEU A 7 14.30 -1.97 -2.45
N GLY A 8 13.02 -1.85 -2.82
CA GLY A 8 12.31 -2.84 -3.62
C GLY A 8 10.90 -2.40 -4.00
N GLY A 9 10.20 -3.20 -4.80
CA GLY A 9 8.84 -2.94 -5.25
C GLY A 9 8.17 -4.17 -5.87
N ALA A 10 6.84 -4.10 -5.99
CA ALA A 10 6.06 -5.17 -6.58
C ALA A 10 4.85 -4.64 -7.36
N SER A 11 4.37 -5.45 -8.29
CA SER A 11 3.12 -5.22 -9.01
C SER A 11 2.44 -6.56 -9.25
N ASN A 12 1.14 -6.64 -8.95
CA ASN A 12 0.32 -7.82 -9.17
C ASN A 12 -1.10 -7.42 -9.59
N ALA A 13 -2.00 -8.39 -9.72
CA ALA A 13 -3.40 -8.16 -10.07
C ALA A 13 -4.33 -9.04 -9.21
N ASP A 14 -5.45 -8.47 -8.78
CA ASP A 14 -6.46 -9.17 -7.97
C ASP A 14 -7.12 -10.33 -8.72
N ALA A 15 -7.28 -10.21 -10.05
CA ALA A 15 -7.93 -11.20 -10.92
C ALA A 15 -9.31 -11.71 -10.42
N HIS A 16 -10.03 -10.88 -9.65
CA HIS A 16 -11.25 -11.28 -8.94
C HIS A 16 -12.52 -10.71 -9.58
N HIS A 17 -12.61 -9.38 -9.68
CA HIS A 17 -13.78 -8.68 -10.20
C HIS A 17 -13.33 -7.44 -10.99
N ILE A 18 -14.15 -6.99 -11.95
CA ILE A 18 -13.78 -5.89 -12.86
C ILE A 18 -13.60 -4.54 -12.14
N THR A 19 -14.30 -4.31 -11.04
CA THR A 19 -14.30 -3.03 -10.31
C THR A 19 -14.21 -3.17 -8.78
N ALA A 20 -14.26 -4.40 -8.26
CA ALA A 20 -14.27 -4.62 -6.82
C ALA A 20 -12.93 -5.26 -6.41
N PRO A 21 -12.32 -4.81 -5.30
CA PRO A 21 -11.10 -5.42 -4.80
C PRO A 21 -11.36 -6.86 -4.38
N SER A 22 -10.32 -7.69 -4.39
CA SER A 22 -10.40 -9.04 -3.82
C SER A 22 -10.83 -8.96 -2.34
N PRO A 23 -11.80 -9.79 -1.90
CA PRO A 23 -12.21 -9.86 -0.49
C PRO A 23 -11.01 -10.07 0.43
N GLY A 24 -11.03 -9.42 1.60
CA GLY A 24 -9.95 -9.55 2.58
C GLY A 24 -8.66 -8.80 2.21
N GLY A 25 -8.63 -8.06 1.09
CA GLY A 25 -7.41 -7.38 0.63
C GLY A 25 -6.31 -8.33 0.15
N LEU A 26 -6.66 -9.54 -0.30
CA LEU A 26 -5.67 -10.60 -0.61
C LEU A 26 -4.63 -10.18 -1.65
N GLY A 27 -5.03 -9.48 -2.72
CA GLY A 27 -4.09 -9.02 -3.74
C GLY A 27 -3.17 -7.93 -3.22
N ALA A 28 -3.70 -6.95 -2.48
CA ALA A 28 -2.90 -5.93 -1.79
C ALA A 28 -1.91 -6.56 -0.80
N LYS A 29 -2.36 -7.50 0.04
CA LYS A 29 -1.51 -8.28 0.95
C LYS A 29 -0.37 -8.95 0.19
N LYS A 30 -0.69 -9.68 -0.88
CA LYS A 30 0.32 -10.38 -1.67
C LYS A 30 1.31 -9.42 -2.33
N CYS A 31 0.85 -8.24 -2.74
CA CYS A 31 1.72 -7.22 -3.33
C CYS A 31 2.71 -6.67 -2.29
N ILE A 32 2.24 -6.39 -1.07
CA ILE A 32 3.09 -5.96 0.05
C ILE A 32 4.14 -7.03 0.38
N GLU A 33 3.73 -8.31 0.48
CA GLU A 33 4.66 -9.42 0.75
C GLU A 33 5.75 -9.55 -0.32
N LEU A 34 5.38 -9.40 -1.60
CA LEU A 34 6.35 -9.43 -2.71
C LEU A 34 7.31 -8.22 -2.67
N ALA A 35 6.84 -7.04 -2.27
CA ALA A 35 7.69 -5.86 -2.15
C ALA A 35 8.67 -5.97 -0.97
N LEU A 36 8.26 -6.59 0.14
CA LEU A 36 9.15 -6.92 1.26
C LEU A 36 10.20 -7.96 0.84
N GLU A 37 9.80 -8.98 0.07
CA GLU A 37 10.72 -9.98 -0.49
C GLU A 37 11.76 -9.35 -1.43
N ASP A 38 11.33 -8.51 -2.38
CA ASP A 38 12.21 -7.81 -3.33
C ASP A 38 13.19 -6.86 -2.62
N SER A 39 12.73 -6.18 -1.56
CA SER A 39 13.57 -5.26 -0.77
C SER A 39 14.51 -5.94 0.22
N GLY A 40 14.32 -7.22 0.52
CA GLY A 40 15.13 -7.97 1.48
C GLY A 40 15.00 -7.51 2.94
N ILE A 41 14.00 -6.67 3.27
CA ILE A 41 13.72 -6.23 4.64
C ILE A 41 12.57 -7.04 5.24
N THR A 42 12.51 -7.05 6.56
CA THR A 42 11.39 -7.63 7.32
C THR A 42 10.34 -6.57 7.63
N SER A 43 9.09 -6.99 7.90
CA SER A 43 7.95 -6.08 8.07
C SER A 43 8.10 -5.12 9.26
N ASP A 44 8.83 -5.52 10.30
CA ASP A 44 9.20 -4.69 11.46
C ASP A 44 10.17 -3.55 11.14
N SER A 45 10.79 -3.57 9.95
CA SER A 45 11.63 -2.46 9.46
C SER A 45 10.80 -1.30 8.87
N VAL A 46 9.50 -1.50 8.64
CA VAL A 46 8.62 -0.46 8.08
C VAL A 46 8.04 0.39 9.21
N GLY A 47 8.36 1.68 9.24
CA GLY A 47 7.88 2.61 10.26
C GLY A 47 6.64 3.44 9.87
N TYR A 48 6.33 3.53 8.57
CA TYR A 48 5.24 4.35 8.05
C TYR A 48 4.72 3.81 6.72
N ILE A 49 3.41 3.93 6.48
CA ILE A 49 2.73 3.61 5.24
C ILE A 49 1.96 4.83 4.73
N ASN A 50 2.27 5.27 3.52
CA ASN A 50 1.40 6.15 2.74
C ASN A 50 0.42 5.29 1.94
N ALA A 51 -0.80 5.14 2.46
CA ALA A 51 -1.84 4.30 1.89
C ALA A 51 -2.37 4.87 0.56
N HIS A 52 -2.89 3.98 -0.30
CA HIS A 52 -3.67 4.39 -1.45
C HIS A 52 -4.88 5.22 -1.02
N GLY A 53 -5.65 4.78 -0.03
CA GLY A 53 -6.62 5.56 0.74
C GLY A 53 -7.46 6.53 -0.11
N THR A 54 -8.36 5.99 -0.92
CA THR A 54 -9.17 6.79 -1.87
C THR A 54 -10.48 7.28 -1.28
N SER A 55 -10.72 7.04 0.02
CA SER A 55 -12.02 7.27 0.67
C SER A 55 -13.14 6.45 0.05
N THR A 56 -12.83 5.27 -0.51
CA THR A 56 -13.82 4.36 -1.08
C THR A 56 -14.01 3.15 -0.15
N PRO A 57 -15.24 2.90 0.36
CA PRO A 57 -15.42 1.98 1.51
C PRO A 57 -14.86 0.57 1.32
N LEU A 58 -15.01 -0.02 0.13
CA LEU A 58 -14.52 -1.37 -0.14
C LEU A 58 -12.99 -1.43 -0.28
N ASN A 59 -12.40 -0.44 -0.95
CA ASN A 59 -10.95 -0.38 -1.14
C ASN A 59 -10.24 -0.13 0.18
N ASP A 60 -10.69 0.87 0.94
CA ASP A 60 -10.04 1.26 2.19
C ASP A 60 -10.17 0.15 3.24
N LEU A 61 -11.28 -0.58 3.26
CA LEU A 61 -11.43 -1.79 4.09
C LEU A 61 -10.43 -2.88 3.68
N GLY A 62 -10.32 -3.17 2.37
CA GLY A 62 -9.39 -4.18 1.87
C GLY A 62 -7.93 -3.81 2.14
N GLU A 63 -7.57 -2.54 1.94
CA GLU A 63 -6.23 -2.02 2.23
C GLU A 63 -5.90 -2.12 3.72
N ALA A 64 -6.81 -1.72 4.61
CA ALA A 64 -6.62 -1.85 6.05
C ALA A 64 -6.46 -3.32 6.49
N GLN A 65 -7.26 -4.23 5.92
CA GLN A 65 -7.15 -5.67 6.17
C GLN A 65 -5.80 -6.24 5.70
N ALA A 66 -5.32 -5.81 4.53
CA ALA A 66 -4.02 -6.22 4.01
C ALA A 66 -2.88 -5.74 4.91
N ILE A 67 -2.86 -4.45 5.27
CA ILE A 67 -1.86 -3.85 6.15
C ILE A 67 -1.84 -4.58 7.50
N ASN A 68 -2.99 -4.72 8.17
CA ASN A 68 -3.06 -5.40 9.46
C ASN A 68 -2.63 -6.87 9.38
N SER A 69 -2.85 -7.55 8.24
CA SER A 69 -2.41 -8.93 8.04
C SER A 69 -0.91 -9.09 7.89
N VAL A 70 -0.20 -8.09 7.35
CA VAL A 70 1.25 -8.14 7.13
C VAL A 70 2.03 -7.59 8.31
N PHE A 71 1.55 -6.49 8.90
CA PHE A 71 2.29 -5.74 9.92
C PHE A 71 1.76 -5.93 11.34
N GLY A 72 0.57 -6.52 11.52
CA GLY A 72 -0.07 -6.68 12.82
C GLY A 72 -0.72 -5.40 13.36
N ALA A 73 -1.38 -5.53 14.52
CA ALA A 73 -2.16 -4.45 15.13
C ALA A 73 -1.29 -3.28 15.63
N ASP A 74 -0.08 -3.57 16.10
CA ASP A 74 0.92 -2.59 16.52
C ASP A 74 1.85 -2.16 15.36
N GLY A 75 1.38 -2.32 14.11
CA GLY A 75 2.12 -2.03 12.91
C GLY A 75 2.45 -0.53 12.70
N PRO A 76 3.03 -0.17 11.54
CA PRO A 76 3.43 1.19 11.25
C PRO A 76 2.27 2.19 11.27
N LEU A 77 2.60 3.47 11.46
CA LEU A 77 1.65 4.56 11.28
C LEU A 77 1.17 4.60 9.82
N VAL A 78 -0.14 4.82 9.63
CA VAL A 78 -0.75 4.85 8.30
C VAL A 78 -1.43 6.20 8.08
N SER A 79 -1.16 6.83 6.94
CA SER A 79 -1.94 7.99 6.47
C SER A 79 -2.07 7.97 4.95
N SER A 80 -2.81 8.91 4.36
CA SER A 80 -2.91 9.08 2.90
C SER A 80 -2.78 10.55 2.53
N THR A 81 -1.84 10.86 1.66
CA THR A 81 -1.66 12.23 1.15
C THR A 81 -2.83 12.69 0.28
N LYS A 82 -3.63 11.76 -0.28
CA LYS A 82 -4.84 12.09 -1.06
C LYS A 82 -5.89 12.84 -0.25
N GLY A 83 -5.86 12.73 1.09
CA GLY A 83 -6.69 13.56 1.97
C GLY A 83 -6.42 15.07 1.86
N ILE A 84 -5.23 15.44 1.37
CA ILE A 84 -4.82 16.83 1.14
C ILE A 84 -4.79 17.17 -0.34
N THR A 85 -4.25 16.28 -1.18
CA THR A 85 -3.98 16.56 -2.60
C THR A 85 -5.11 16.13 -3.54
N GLY A 86 -6.06 15.33 -3.06
CA GLY A 86 -7.04 14.64 -3.90
C GLY A 86 -6.43 13.46 -4.67
N HIS A 87 -7.26 12.74 -5.41
CA HIS A 87 -6.78 11.63 -6.23
C HIS A 87 -6.29 12.12 -7.60
N THR A 88 -4.98 12.30 -7.73
CA THR A 88 -4.31 12.82 -8.93
C THR A 88 -4.17 11.81 -10.08
N LEU A 89 -4.95 10.71 -10.04
CA LEU A 89 -5.02 9.68 -11.07
C LEU A 89 -3.63 9.13 -11.42
N GLY A 90 -3.22 9.22 -12.69
CA GLY A 90 -1.93 8.72 -13.17
C GLY A 90 -0.71 9.38 -12.52
N ALA A 91 -0.87 10.53 -11.86
CA ALA A 91 0.21 11.21 -11.13
C ALA A 91 0.31 10.79 -9.65
N ALA A 92 -0.62 9.98 -9.13
CA ALA A 92 -0.70 9.63 -7.71
C ALA A 92 0.61 9.05 -7.19
N GLY A 93 1.14 8.01 -7.84
CA GLY A 93 2.39 7.37 -7.42
C GLY A 93 3.59 8.31 -7.41
N ALA A 94 3.68 9.23 -8.37
CA ALA A 94 4.80 10.17 -8.44
C ALA A 94 4.74 11.25 -7.33
N ILE A 95 3.53 11.73 -7.00
CA ILE A 95 3.32 12.70 -5.92
C ILE A 95 3.47 12.06 -4.54
N GLU A 96 3.21 10.76 -4.44
CA GLU A 96 3.23 10.01 -3.19
C GLU A 96 4.61 9.44 -2.83
N ALA A 97 5.55 9.42 -3.77
CA ALA A 97 6.90 8.87 -3.60
C ALA A 97 7.93 9.85 -3.00
N VAL A 98 7.63 11.15 -2.96
CA VAL A 98 8.57 12.23 -2.59
C VAL A 98 7.94 13.32 -1.74
#